data_AF-W4Q0G1-F1
#
_entry.id   AF-W4Q0G1-F1
#
_cell.length_a   1.000
_cell.length_b   1.000
_cell.length_c   1.000
_cell.angle_alpha   90.00
_cell.angle_beta   90.00
_cell.angle_gamma   90.00
#
_symmetry.space_group_name_H-M   'P 1'
#
loop_
_entity.id
_entity.type
_entity.pdbx_description
1 polymer ?
#
loop_
_entity_poly.entity_id
_entity_poly.type
_entity_poly.pdbx_seq_one_letter_code
_entity_poly.pdbx_strand_id
1 'polypeptide(L)'
;MEENRKRNYSIMVVGAIGTVMILIGALQFFEMDNMDGFMTTLIGFLLTISYINYLESKAGVGKRVIVIRIIFSIVLLTIVTLIFF
;
A
#
# COMPACT_ATOMS: atom_id res chain seq x y z
N MET A 1 16.76 1.08 23.00
CA MET A 1 15.39 1.62 22.74
C MET A 1 15.29 2.35 21.38
N GLU A 2 16.30 3.10 20.94
CA GLU A 2 16.30 3.77 19.61
C GLU A 2 16.36 2.81 18.42
N GLU A 3 17.10 1.72 18.54
CA GLU A 3 17.31 0.75 17.45
C GLU A 3 16.01 0.06 17.02
N ASN A 4 15.15 -0.29 17.98
CA ASN A 4 13.80 -0.81 17.71
C ASN A 4 12.91 0.20 17.00
N ARG A 5 13.08 1.50 17.28
CA ARG A 5 12.30 2.58 16.69
C ARG A 5 12.72 2.84 15.24
N LYS A 6 14.04 2.80 14.96
CA LYS A 6 14.59 2.86 13.58
C LYS A 6 14.18 1.64 12.76
N ARG A 7 14.28 0.43 13.32
CA ARG A 7 13.89 -0.82 12.65
C ARG A 7 12.41 -0.82 12.23
N ASN A 8 11.52 -0.33 13.10
CA ASN A 8 10.09 -0.21 12.77
C ASN A 8 9.83 0.78 11.62
N TYR A 9 10.57 1.89 11.56
CA TYR A 9 10.47 2.85 10.45
C TYR A 9 10.95 2.27 9.11
N SER A 10 12.04 1.49 9.11
CA SER A 10 12.55 0.86 7.90
C SER A 10 11.56 -0.16 7.31
N ILE A 11 10.91 -0.96 8.16
CA ILE A 11 9.89 -1.93 7.72
C ILE A 11 8.67 -1.20 7.12
N MET A 12 8.27 -0.05 7.68
CA MET A 12 7.20 0.77 7.12
C MET A 12 7.53 1.34 5.74
N VAL A 13 8.76 1.85 5.56
CA VAL A 13 9.20 2.39 4.28
C VAL A 13 9.18 1.29 3.22
N VAL A 14 9.67 0.09 3.55
CA VAL A 14 9.63 -1.06 2.64
C VAL A 14 8.19 -1.49 2.34
N GLY A 15 7.30 -1.51 3.34
CA GLY A 15 5.88 -1.82 3.13
C GLY A 15 5.16 -0.80 2.25
N ALA A 16 5.45 0.49 2.43
CA ALA A 16 4.92 1.56 1.59
C ALA A 16 5.46 1.45 0.16
N ILE A 17 6.79 1.33 -0.02
CA ILE A 17 7.42 1.17 -1.34
C ILE A 17 6.89 -0.07 -2.05
N GLY A 18 6.75 -1.19 -1.36
CA GLY A 18 6.18 -2.42 -1.94
C GLY A 18 4.75 -2.23 -2.42
N THR A 19 3.93 -1.47 -1.68
CA THR A 19 2.56 -1.13 -2.10
C THR A 19 2.56 -0.24 -3.34
N VAL A 20 3.49 0.73 -3.43
CA VAL A 20 3.68 1.55 -4.64
C VAL A 20 4.15 0.72 -5.83
N MET A 21 5.06 -0.24 -5.62
CA MET A 21 5.55 -1.13 -6.68
C MET A 21 4.44 -2.03 -7.23
N ILE A 22 3.57 -2.58 -6.37
CA ILE A 22 2.40 -3.36 -6.80
C ILE A 22 1.50 -2.50 -7.69
N LEU A 23 1.31 -1.24 -7.31
CA LEU A 23 0.48 -0.31 -8.06
C LEU A 23 1.07 0.04 -9.44
N ILE A 24 2.37 0.35 -9.50
CA ILE A 24 3.07 0.62 -10.76
C ILE A 24 3.09 -0.61 -11.66
N GLY A 25 3.29 -1.80 -11.09
CA GLY A 25 3.24 -3.06 -11.83
C GLY A 25 1.85 -3.30 -12.43
N ALA A 26 0.79 -3.04 -11.67
CA ALA A 26 -0.58 -3.17 -12.16
C ALA A 26 -0.90 -2.20 -13.30
N LEU A 27 -0.37 -0.98 -13.28
CA LEU A 27 -0.51 -0.01 -14.36
C LEU A 27 0.07 -0.49 -15.70
N GLN A 28 1.09 -1.36 -15.70
CA GLN A 28 1.64 -1.89 -16.95
C GLN A 28 0.69 -2.85 -17.67
N PHE A 29 -0.27 -3.42 -16.95
CA PHE A 29 -1.27 -4.33 -17.52
C PHE A 29 -2.58 -3.61 -17.86
N PHE A 30 -2.64 -2.29 -17.66
CA PHE A 30 -3.77 -1.48 -18.06
C PHE A 30 -3.71 -1.14 -19.54
N GLU A 31 -4.49 -1.88 -20.32
CA GLU A 31 -5.03 -1.34 -21.56
C GLU A 31 -6.19 -0.40 -21.20
N MET A 32 -6.29 0.75 -21.88
CA MET A 32 -7.17 1.90 -21.55
C MET A 32 -8.69 1.57 -21.43
N ASP A 33 -9.13 0.35 -21.75
CA ASP A 33 -10.53 -0.10 -21.67
C ASP A 33 -10.75 -1.35 -20.79
N ASN A 34 -9.73 -1.84 -20.07
CA ASN A 34 -9.85 -3.10 -19.33
C ASN A 34 -10.37 -2.90 -17.88
N MET A 35 -11.69 -2.75 -17.72
CA MET A 35 -12.35 -2.65 -16.40
C MET A 35 -12.06 -3.84 -15.49
N ASP A 36 -11.88 -5.04 -16.04
CA ASP A 36 -11.59 -6.25 -15.25
C ASP A 36 -10.18 -6.17 -14.64
N GLY A 37 -9.21 -5.65 -15.39
CA GLY A 37 -7.87 -5.32 -14.91
C GLY A 37 -7.92 -4.31 -13.74
N PHE A 38 -8.80 -3.31 -13.82
CA PHE A 38 -9.01 -2.33 -12.75
C PHE A 38 -9.55 -2.92 -11.48
N MET A 39 -10.64 -3.68 -11.60
CA MET A 39 -11.24 -4.32 -10.43
C MET A 39 -10.27 -5.29 -9.76
N THR A 40 -9.53 -6.07 -10.55
CA THR A 40 -8.54 -7.02 -10.03
C THR A 40 -7.41 -6.31 -9.27
N THR A 41 -6.91 -5.19 -9.81
CA THR A 41 -5.87 -4.37 -9.18
C THR A 41 -6.36 -3.75 -7.87
N LEU A 42 -7.57 -3.19 -7.86
CA LEU A 42 -8.18 -2.61 -6.65
C LEU A 42 -8.35 -3.65 -5.55
N ILE A 43 -8.86 -4.83 -5.90
CA ILE A 43 -9.04 -5.93 -4.95
C ILE A 43 -7.69 -6.39 -4.39
N GLY A 44 -6.68 -6.59 -5.26
CA GLY A 44 -5.33 -6.97 -4.84
C GLY A 44 -4.69 -5.94 -3.90
N PHE A 45 -4.89 -4.65 -4.17
CA PHE A 45 -4.43 -3.57 -3.32
C PHE A 45 -5.10 -3.57 -1.94
N LEU A 46 -6.43 -3.72 -1.90
CA LEU A 46 -7.18 -3.81 -0.64
C LEU A 46 -6.75 -5.01 0.20
N LEU A 47 -6.60 -6.19 -0.43
CA LEU A 47 -6.12 -7.40 0.24
C LEU A 47 -4.71 -7.21 0.82
N THR A 48 -3.81 -6.61 0.04
CA THR A 48 -2.44 -6.34 0.47
C THR A 48 -2.41 -5.39 1.66
N ILE A 49 -3.11 -4.26 1.60
CA ILE A 49 -3.16 -3.30 2.72
C ILE A 49 -3.73 -3.94 3.98
N SER A 50 -4.80 -4.74 3.83
CA SER A 50 -5.43 -5.44 4.95
C SER A 50 -4.45 -6.43 5.60
N TYR A 51 -3.70 -7.17 4.80
CA TYR A 51 -2.69 -8.10 5.30
C TYR A 51 -1.54 -7.39 6.00
N ILE A 52 -1.00 -6.30 5.44
CA ILE A 52 0.08 -5.53 6.08
C ILE A 52 -0.44 -4.88 7.38
N ASN A 53 -1.70 -4.42 7.42
CA ASN A 53 -2.34 -3.94 8.67
C ASN A 53 -2.37 -5.05 9.74
N TYR A 54 -2.78 -6.27 9.37
CA TYR A 54 -2.76 -7.41 10.28
C TYR A 54 -1.35 -7.70 10.81
N LEU A 55 -0.34 -7.70 9.93
CA LEU A 55 1.06 -7.94 10.33
C LEU A 55 1.61 -6.84 11.25
N GLU A 56 1.34 -5.56 10.95
CA GLU A 56 1.78 -4.44 11.79
C GLU A 56 1.13 -4.48 13.17
N SER A 57 -0.17 -4.78 13.23
CA SER A 57 -0.90 -4.97 14.49
C SER A 57 -0.29 -6.10 15.32
N LYS A 58 0.01 -7.24 14.69
CA LYS A 58 0.64 -8.40 15.35
C LYS A 58 2.09 -8.11 15.78
N ALA A 59 2.79 -7.23 15.08
CA ALA A 59 4.13 -6.78 15.41
C ALA A 59 4.18 -5.69 16.52
N GLY A 60 3.02 -5.26 17.04
CA GLY A 60 2.94 -4.24 18.09
C GLY A 60 3.20 -2.82 17.58
N VAL A 61 3.01 -2.58 16.28
CA VAL A 61 3.10 -1.22 15.72
C VAL A 61 1.97 -0.36 16.28
N GLY A 62 2.30 0.87 16.66
CA GLY A 62 1.32 1.79 17.21
C GLY A 62 0.20 2.10 16.21
N LYS A 63 -1.06 1.98 16.66
CA LYS A 63 -2.27 2.19 15.83
C LYS A 63 -2.26 3.49 15.03
N ARG A 64 -1.72 4.59 15.58
CA ARG A 64 -1.59 5.87 14.87
C ARG A 64 -0.74 5.76 13.61
N VAL A 65 0.34 5.00 13.66
CA VAL A 65 1.28 4.88 12.53
C VAL A 65 0.70 4.00 11.43
N ILE A 66 0.02 2.93 11.81
CA ILE A 66 -0.74 2.07 10.88
C ILE A 66 -1.76 2.91 10.09
N VAL A 67 -2.52 3.76 10.78
CA VAL A 67 -3.53 4.64 10.16
C VAL A 67 -2.89 5.62 9.18
N ILE A 68 -1.78 6.26 9.54
CA ILE A 68 -1.05 7.18 8.64
C ILE A 68 -0.62 6.45 7.36
N ARG A 69 -0.07 5.24 7.49
CA ARG A 69 0.36 4.43 6.33
C ARG A 69 -0.83 4.04 5.44
N ILE A 70 -1.97 3.67 6.02
CA ILE A 70 -3.19 3.35 5.26
C ILE A 70 -3.67 4.58 4.48
N ILE A 71 -3.78 5.74 5.15
CA ILE A 71 -4.18 7.00 4.51
C ILE A 71 -3.22 7.34 3.36
N PHE A 72 -1.92 7.27 3.61
CA PHE A 72 -0.90 7.54 2.59
C PHE A 72 -1.05 6.61 1.38
N SER A 73 -1.28 5.32 1.61
CA SER A 73 -1.46 4.34 0.54
C SER A 73 -2.71 4.65 -0.29
N ILE A 74 -3.84 4.99 0.36
CA ILE A 74 -5.08 5.37 -0.32
C ILE A 74 -4.90 6.64 -1.15
N VAL A 75 -4.28 7.68 -0.59
CA VAL A 75 -4.00 8.94 -1.31
C VAL A 75 -3.15 8.67 -2.54
N LEU A 76 -2.13 7.82 -2.40
CA LEU A 76 -1.24 7.47 -3.50
C LEU A 76 -1.96 6.68 -4.59
N LEU A 77 -2.82 5.73 -4.21
CA LEU A 77 -3.72 5.05 -5.14
C LEU A 77 -4.59 6.06 -5.91
N THR A 78 -5.25 6.99 -5.21
CA THR A 78 -6.12 7.99 -5.84
C THR A 78 -5.37 8.87 -6.84
N ILE A 79 -4.17 9.36 -6.49
CA ILE A 79 -3.34 10.17 -7.38
C ILE A 79 -2.97 9.39 -8.63
N VAL A 80 -2.55 8.13 -8.46
CA VAL A 80 -2.21 7.27 -9.60
C VAL A 80 -3.41 7.03 -10.49
N THR A 81 -4.56 6.69 -9.91
CA THR A 81 -5.80 6.53 -10.70
C THR A 81 -6.10 7.80 -11.49
N LEU A 82 -6.05 8.99 -10.88
CA LEU A 82 -6.31 10.26 -11.58
C LEU A 82 -5.34 10.60 -12.72
N ILE A 83 -4.11 10.08 -12.68
CA ILE A 83 -3.10 10.36 -13.72
C ILE A 83 -3.28 9.41 -14.91
N PHE A 84 -3.70 8.16 -14.65
CA PHE A 84 -3.73 7.09 -15.65
C PHE A 84 -5.14 6.73 -16.18
N PHE A 85 -6.20 7.20 -15.50
CA PHE A 85 -7.61 7.05 -15.87
C PHE A 85 -8.30 8.41 -15.95
#